data_AF-A0A7C6V0G4-F1
#
_entry.id   AF-A0A7C6V0G4-F1
#
_cell.length_a   1.000
_cell.length_b   1.000
_cell.length_c   1.000
_cell.angle_alpha   90.00
_cell.angle_beta   90.00
_cell.angle_gamma   90.00
#
_symmetry.space_group_name_H-M   'P 1'
#
loop_
_entity.id
_entity.type
_entity.pdbx_description
1 polymer ?
#
loop_
_entity_poly.entity_id
_entity_poly.type
_entity_poly.pdbx_seq_one_letter_code
_entity_poly.pdbx_strand_id
1 'polypeptide(L)'
;MNKQRLIDVFCFIITSARGCLEEPPVYGPLRLLEAYVMLVDALGEEDIPSIFLEEKKHIEEYMMLCMYDEKAFQEEVDKTINRIAREIAG
;
A
#
# COMPACT_ATOMS: atom_id res chain seq x y z
N MET A 1 -13.00 -9.12 12.39
CA MET A 1 -11.54 -9.36 12.43
C MET A 1 -10.93 -8.46 13.50
N ASN A 2 -9.88 -8.86 14.21
CA ASN A 2 -9.25 -7.98 15.21
C ASN A 2 -8.59 -6.79 14.49
N LYS A 3 -8.90 -5.55 14.91
CA LYS A 3 -8.38 -4.31 14.29
C LYS A 3 -6.85 -4.27 14.21
N GLN A 4 -6.15 -4.77 15.23
CA GLN A 4 -4.69 -4.85 15.21
C GLN A 4 -4.19 -5.84 14.15
N ARG A 5 -4.84 -7.00 14.01
CA ARG A 5 -4.47 -7.98 12.98
C ARG A 5 -4.70 -7.46 11.56
N LEU A 6 -5.72 -6.62 11.36
CA LEU A 6 -5.96 -5.98 10.08
C LEU A 6 -4.84 -4.99 9.74
N ILE A 7 -4.43 -4.17 10.71
CA ILE A 7 -3.28 -3.27 10.57
C ILE A 7 -2.01 -4.06 10.24
N ASP A 8 -1.76 -5.17 10.95
CA ASP A 8 -0.59 -6.02 10.71
C ASP A 8 -0.57 -6.58 9.28
N VAL A 9 -1.73 -6.97 8.74
CA VAL A 9 -1.86 -7.44 7.35
C VAL A 9 -1.58 -6.32 6.34
N PHE A 10 -2.14 -5.12 6.54
CA PHE A 10 -1.86 -3.99 5.65
C PHE A 10 -0.39 -3.60 5.65
N CYS A 11 0.24 -3.51 6.83
CA CYS A 11 1.66 -3.23 6.96
C CYS A 11 2.52 -4.30 6.27
N PHE A 12 2.18 -5.57 6.45
CA PHE A 12 2.89 -6.68 5.81
C PHE A 12 2.81 -6.61 4.29
N ILE A 13 1.63 -6.32 3.73
CA ILE A 13 1.43 -6.20 2.28
C ILE A 13 2.28 -5.06 1.71
N ILE A 14 2.22 -3.86 2.30
CA ILE A 14 2.95 -2.69 1.79
C ILE A 14 4.46 -2.86 1.91
N THR A 15 4.95 -3.37 3.05
CA THR A 15 6.39 -3.60 3.25
C THR A 15 6.94 -4.71 2.35
N SER A 16 6.13 -5.74 2.09
CA SER A 16 6.45 -6.76 1.10
C SER A 16 6.50 -6.17 -0.31
N ALA A 17 5.59 -5.23 -0.64
CA ALA A 17 5.58 -4.56 -1.94
C ALA A 17 6.90 -3.83 -2.17
N ARG A 18 7.38 -3.13 -1.14
CA ARG A 18 8.66 -2.43 -1.17
C ARG A 18 9.87 -3.36 -1.30
N GLY A 19 9.84 -4.51 -0.60
CA GLY A 19 10.89 -5.52 -0.66
C GLY A 19 11.00 -6.17 -2.05
N CYS A 20 9.87 -6.35 -2.73
CA CYS A 20 9.85 -6.89 -4.09
C CYS A 20 10.34 -5.92 -5.18
N LEU A 21 10.60 -4.64 -4.87
CA LEU A 21 11.20 -3.71 -5.84
C LEU A 21 12.67 -4.04 -6.13
N GLU A 22 13.36 -4.75 -5.24
CA GLU A 22 14.74 -5.20 -5.46
C GLU A 22 14.83 -6.53 -6.23
N GLU A 23 13.70 -7.19 -6.52
CA GLU A 23 13.64 -8.44 -7.27
C GLU A 23 13.06 -8.22 -8.68
N PRO A 24 13.72 -8.68 -9.76
CA PRO A 24 13.13 -8.61 -11.08
C PRO A 24 11.96 -9.61 -11.18
N PRO A 25 10.78 -9.25 -11.75
CA PRO A 25 10.33 -7.95 -12.26
C PRO A 25 9.34 -7.21 -11.32
N VAL A 26 9.20 -5.88 -11.51
CA VAL A 26 8.29 -4.87 -10.86
C VAL A 26 6.83 -5.31 -10.60
N TYR A 27 6.43 -6.48 -11.07
CA TYR A 27 5.13 -7.09 -10.79
C TYR A 27 4.91 -7.44 -9.32
N GLY A 28 5.95 -7.75 -8.54
CA GLY A 28 5.81 -8.05 -7.10
C GLY A 28 5.22 -6.89 -6.27
N PRO A 29 5.81 -5.68 -6.34
CA PRO A 29 5.27 -4.48 -5.71
C PRO A 29 3.83 -4.15 -6.14
N LEU A 30 3.56 -4.22 -7.45
CA LEU A 30 2.23 -3.94 -8.00
C LEU A 30 1.18 -4.90 -7.43
N ARG A 31 1.46 -6.22 -7.41
CA ARG A 31 0.51 -7.24 -6.92
C ARG A 31 0.16 -7.06 -5.45
N LEU A 32 1.07 -6.53 -4.66
CA LEU A 32 0.86 -6.29 -3.25
C LEU A 32 0.06 -5.00 -3.03
N LEU A 33 0.30 -3.95 -3.83
CA LEU A 33 -0.58 -2.77 -3.83
C LEU A 33 -2.00 -3.11 -4.33
N GLU A 34 -2.15 -3.96 -5.34
CA GLU A 34 -3.45 -4.49 -5.77
C GLU A 34 -4.14 -5.27 -4.64
N ALA A 35 -3.39 -6.13 -3.92
CA ALA A 35 -3.94 -6.85 -2.77
C ALA A 35 -4.36 -5.91 -1.63
N TYR A 36 -3.63 -4.81 -1.42
CA TYR A 36 -4.03 -3.76 -0.48
C TYR A 36 -5.37 -3.14 -0.89
N VAL A 37 -5.52 -2.71 -2.14
CA VAL A 37 -6.76 -2.12 -2.67
C VAL A 37 -7.93 -3.09 -2.53
N MET A 38 -7.75 -4.35 -2.95
CA MET A 38 -8.76 -5.40 -2.85
C MET A 38 -9.17 -5.68 -1.40
N LEU A 39 -8.23 -5.64 -0.46
CA LEU A 39 -8.50 -5.87 0.95
C LEU A 39 -9.28 -4.69 1.56
N VAL A 40 -8.92 -3.45 1.21
CA VAL A 40 -9.69 -2.27 1.63
C VAL A 40 -11.12 -2.35 1.09
N ASP A 41 -11.31 -2.70 -0.19
CA ASP A 41 -12.63 -2.85 -0.82
C ASP A 41 -13.46 -4.01 -0.23
N ALA A 42 -12.81 -5.08 0.22
CA ALA A 42 -13.49 -6.23 0.82
C ALA A 42 -13.96 -5.98 2.26
N LEU A 43 -13.51 -4.88 2.88
CA LEU A 43 -13.82 -4.52 4.26
C LEU A 43 -14.81 -3.35 4.29
N GLY A 44 -15.68 -3.32 5.29
CA GLY A 44 -16.56 -2.15 5.48
C GLY A 44 -15.72 -0.93 5.87
N GLU A 45 -15.96 0.22 5.21
CA GLU A 45 -15.20 1.46 5.46
C GLU A 45 -15.16 1.85 6.95
N GLU A 46 -16.23 1.52 7.68
CA GLU A 46 -16.39 1.75 9.13
C GLU A 46 -15.41 0.97 10.03
N ASP A 47 -14.82 -0.11 9.51
CA ASP A 47 -13.81 -0.92 10.21
C ASP A 47 -12.37 -0.50 9.88
N ILE A 48 -12.18 0.45 8.96
CA ILE A 48 -10.87 0.83 8.41
C ILE A 48 -10.49 2.24 8.90
N PRO A 49 -9.31 2.42 9.52
CA PRO A 49 -8.84 3.78 9.86
C PRO A 49 -8.72 4.66 8.60
N SER A 50 -9.09 5.93 8.71
CA SER A 50 -9.22 6.85 7.56
C SER A 50 -7.95 6.96 6.71
N ILE A 51 -6.77 6.90 7.32
CA ILE A 51 -5.49 6.92 6.60
C ILE A 51 -5.39 5.80 5.55
N PHE A 52 -5.91 4.60 5.85
CA PHE A 52 -5.83 3.49 4.91
C PHE A 52 -6.82 3.65 3.74
N LEU A 53 -7.96 4.31 3.98
CA LEU A 53 -8.92 4.69 2.94
C LEU A 53 -8.36 5.80 2.03
N GLU A 54 -7.64 6.76 2.61
CA GLU A 54 -6.97 7.84 1.88
C GLU A 54 -5.82 7.30 1.02
N GLU A 55 -4.96 6.43 1.58
CA GLU A 55 -3.86 5.83 0.84
C GLU A 55 -4.33 4.92 -0.28
N LYS A 56 -5.50 4.26 -0.16
CA LYS A 56 -6.08 3.48 -1.25
C LYS A 56 -6.23 4.32 -2.53
N LYS A 57 -6.77 5.54 -2.39
CA LYS A 57 -6.97 6.46 -3.52
C LYS A 57 -5.64 6.87 -4.15
N HIS A 58 -4.66 7.21 -3.32
CA HIS A 58 -3.33 7.55 -3.81
C HIS A 58 -2.64 6.39 -4.51
N ILE A 59 -2.72 5.17 -3.95
CA ILE A 59 -2.18 3.96 -4.56
C ILE A 59 -2.81 3.72 -5.94
N GLU A 60 -4.13 3.80 -6.06
CA GLU A 60 -4.83 3.66 -7.34
C GLU A 60 -4.35 4.68 -8.39
N GLU A 61 -4.03 5.91 -7.99
CA GLU A 61 -3.54 6.96 -8.88
C GLU A 61 -2.13 6.68 -9.44
N TYR A 62 -1.21 6.17 -8.61
CA TYR A 62 0.20 6.01 -9.00
C TYR A 62 0.58 4.60 -9.46
N MET A 63 -0.26 3.57 -9.26
CA MET A 63 0.07 2.18 -9.67
C MET A 63 0.49 2.07 -11.14
N MET A 64 -0.12 2.87 -12.02
CA MET A 64 0.19 2.87 -13.44
C MET A 64 1.64 3.31 -13.73
N LEU A 65 2.26 4.13 -12.86
CA LEU A 65 3.66 4.58 -13.00
C LEU A 65 4.63 3.41 -13.14
N CYS A 66 4.33 2.25 -12.55
CA CYS A 66 5.21 1.07 -12.63
C CYS A 66 5.51 0.62 -14.08
N MET A 67 4.67 0.99 -15.04
CA MET A 67 4.82 0.62 -16.45
C MET A 67 5.66 1.60 -17.28
N TYR A 68 5.82 2.85 -16.84
CA TYR A 68 6.42 3.92 -17.66
C TYR A 68 7.39 4.84 -16.91
N ASP A 69 7.39 4.83 -15.58
CA ASP A 69 8.33 5.58 -14.73
C ASP A 69 8.53 4.84 -13.40
N GLU A 70 9.40 3.83 -13.43
CA GLU A 70 9.74 2.98 -12.27
C GLU A 70 10.29 3.80 -11.08
N LYS A 71 11.04 4.87 -11.37
CA LYS A 71 11.59 5.73 -10.33
C LYS A 71 10.49 6.54 -9.64
N ALA A 72 9.59 7.16 -10.40
CA ALA A 72 8.45 7.86 -9.82
C ALA A 72 7.53 6.90 -9.05
N PHE A 73 7.32 5.68 -9.55
CA PHE A 73 6.59 4.64 -8.84
C PHE A 73 7.21 4.33 -7.47
N GLN A 74 8.53 4.10 -7.43
CA GLN A 74 9.24 3.86 -6.16
C GLN A 74 9.11 5.04 -5.20
N GLU A 75 9.24 6.28 -5.69
CA GLU A 75 9.10 7.48 -4.86
C GLU A 75 7.69 7.61 -4.25
N GLU A 76 6.64 7.26 -4.98
CA GLU A 76 5.27 7.27 -4.44
C GLU A 76 5.03 6.17 -3.41
N VAL A 77 5.57 4.96 -3.63
CA VAL A 77 5.53 3.88 -2.62
C VAL A 77 6.22 4.33 -1.33
N ASP A 78 7.40 4.94 -1.43
CA ASP A 78 8.15 5.46 -0.27
C ASP A 78 7.35 6.57 0.45
N LYS A 79 6.63 7.43 -0.27
CA LYS A 79 5.75 8.46 0.32
C LYS A 79 4.56 7.85 1.05
N THR A 80 3.89 6.84 0.48
CA THR A 80 2.79 6.11 1.14
C THR A 80 3.24 5.51 2.47
N ILE A 81 4.39 4.81 2.48
CA ILE A 81 4.95 4.24 3.72
C ILE A 81 5.18 5.33 4.77
N ASN A 82 5.77 6.45 4.37
CA ASN A 82 6.05 7.57 5.28
C ASN A 82 4.79 8.27 5.83
N ARG A 83 3.67 8.29 5.08
CA ARG A 83 2.40 8.85 5.56
C ARG A 83 1.76 7.91 6.58
N ILE A 84 1.67 6.61 6.26
CA ILE A 84 1.15 5.58 7.18
C ILE A 84 1.97 5.51 8.47
N ALA A 85 3.30 5.50 8.38
CA ALA A 85 4.17 5.41 9.55
C ALA A 85 3.99 6.60 10.50
N ARG A 86 3.77 7.81 9.97
CA ARG A 86 3.51 9.01 10.78
C ARG A 86 2.18 8.94 11.52
N GLU A 87 1.15 8.40 10.88
CA GLU A 87 -0.17 8.24 11.50
C GLU A 87 -0.18 7.18 12.61
N ILE A 88 0.55 6.07 12.42
CA ILE A 88 0.56 4.97 13.40
C ILE A 88 1.50 5.25 14.58
N ALA A 89 2.53 6.11 14.40
CA ALA A 89 3.48 6.47 15.45
C ALA A 89 3.03 7.67 16.31
N GLY A 90 1.96 8.36 15.94
CA GLY A 90 1.33 9.43 16.72
C GLY A 90 0.29 8.90 17.70
#